data_AF-Q2JDY0-F1
#
_entry.id   AF-Q2JDY0-F1
#
_cell.length_a   1.000
_cell.length_b   1.000
_cell.length_c   1.000
_cell.angle_alpha   90.00
_cell.angle_beta   90.00
_cell.angle_gamma   90.00
#
_symmetry.space_group_name_H-M   'P 1'
#
loop_
_entity.id
_entity.type
_entity.pdbx_description
1 polymer ?
#
loop_
_entity_poly.entity_id
_entity_poly.type
_entity_poly.pdbx_seq_one_letter_code
_entity_poly.pdbx_strand_id
1 'polypeptide(L)'
;MSWEGERPADNLAAGSAFNEMFQRYDDDPETPATDLIAAYCEALTHRWPDDDTAPWSVTPQPSGPFLYLCVVWSMAEEVSAYTAELAASMRLVCYDPQEEMLLP
;
A
#
# COMPACT_ATOMS: atom_id res chain seq x y z
N MET A 1 -3.02 -0.62 -1.98
CA MET A 1 -2.05 0.40 -1.48
C MET A 1 -2.46 0.83 -0.09
N SER A 2 -1.54 1.50 0.63
CA SER A 2 -1.82 1.96 1.98
C SER A 2 -1.21 3.33 2.28
N TRP A 3 -1.87 4.12 3.14
CA TRP A 3 -1.36 5.41 3.60
C TRP A 3 -1.75 5.77 5.03
N GLU A 4 -1.01 6.71 5.61
CA GLU A 4 -1.34 7.33 6.88
C GLU A 4 -2.34 8.46 6.70
N GLY A 5 -3.43 8.44 7.49
CA GLY A 5 -4.41 9.51 7.48
C GLY A 5 -5.75 9.09 8.04
N GLU A 6 -6.71 10.01 7.97
CA GLU A 6 -8.10 9.71 8.27
C GLU A 6 -8.68 8.82 7.16
N ARG A 7 -9.42 7.78 7.57
CA ARG A 7 -10.11 6.89 6.62
C ARG A 7 -11.17 7.71 5.85
N PRO A 8 -11.12 7.75 4.51
CA PRO A 8 -12.13 8.43 3.71
C PRO A 8 -13.55 7.91 3.98
N ALA A 9 -14.54 8.78 3.79
CA ALA A 9 -15.95 8.46 4.10
C ALA A 9 -16.54 7.37 3.18
N ASP A 10 -16.07 7.31 1.94
CA ASP A 10 -16.53 6.37 0.92
C ASP A 10 -15.44 6.06 -0.11
N ASN A 11 -15.73 5.13 -1.02
CA ASN A 11 -14.82 4.69 -2.08
C ASN A 11 -14.46 5.82 -3.05
N LEU A 12 -15.36 6.76 -3.32
CA LEU A 12 -15.11 7.87 -4.25
C LEU A 12 -14.11 8.86 -3.66
N ALA A 13 -14.29 9.21 -2.39
CA ALA A 13 -13.35 10.02 -1.63
C ALA A 13 -12.00 9.31 -1.50
N ALA A 14 -12.00 7.99 -1.30
CA ALA A 14 -10.77 7.19 -1.26
C ALA A 14 -10.02 7.19 -2.60
N GLY A 15 -10.72 7.03 -3.72
CA GLY A 15 -10.11 7.10 -5.05
C GLY A 15 -9.48 8.47 -5.32
N SER A 16 -10.14 9.56 -4.88
CA SER A 16 -9.59 10.92 -5.00
C SER A 16 -8.33 11.10 -4.14
N ALA A 17 -8.37 10.67 -2.87
CA ALA A 17 -7.21 10.71 -1.98
C ALA A 17 -6.05 9.85 -2.50
N PHE A 18 -6.34 8.67 -3.04
CA PHE A 18 -5.35 7.80 -3.67
C PHE A 18 -4.65 8.52 -4.83
N ASN A 19 -5.39 9.12 -5.75
CA ASN A 19 -4.81 9.81 -6.90
C ASN A 19 -3.90 10.98 -6.47
N GLU A 20 -4.29 11.73 -5.43
CA GLU A 20 -3.47 12.79 -4.86
C GLU A 20 -2.16 12.26 -4.26
N MET A 21 -2.23 11.16 -3.50
CA MET A 21 -1.05 10.52 -2.92
C MET A 21 -0.13 9.94 -3.99
N PHE A 22 -0.69 9.24 -4.97
CA PHE A 22 0.04 8.62 -6.06
C PHE A 22 0.83 9.65 -6.87
N GLN A 23 0.18 10.74 -7.32
CA GLN A 23 0.85 11.82 -8.04
C GLN A 23 1.95 12.51 -7.24
N ARG A 24 1.83 12.50 -5.91
CA ARG A 24 2.77 13.21 -5.02
C ARG A 24 3.97 12.37 -4.61
N TYR A 25 3.79 11.06 -4.42
CA TYR A 25 4.77 10.20 -3.75
C TYR A 25 5.27 9.03 -4.61
N ASP A 26 4.55 8.65 -5.67
CA ASP A 26 5.00 7.59 -6.59
C ASP A 26 5.83 8.18 -7.75
N ASP A 27 5.37 9.29 -8.34
CA ASP A 27 6.07 9.97 -9.44
C ASP A 27 7.38 10.66 -9.02
N ASP A 28 7.52 11.01 -7.73
CA ASP A 28 8.70 11.68 -7.16
C ASP A 28 9.01 11.18 -5.73
N PRO A 29 9.65 9.99 -5.60
CA PRO A 29 9.86 9.34 -4.31
C PRO A 29 10.99 9.96 -3.47
N GLU A 30 11.45 11.18 -3.78
CA GLU A 30 12.51 11.87 -3.01
C GLU A 30 12.10 12.16 -1.55
N THR A 31 10.81 12.06 -1.23
CA THR A 31 10.33 12.22 0.15
C THR A 31 10.61 10.96 0.98
N PRO A 32 11.39 11.06 2.08
CA PRO A 32 11.61 9.93 2.97
C PRO A 32 10.28 9.39 3.52
N ALA A 33 10.18 8.06 3.60
CA ALA A 33 9.05 7.41 4.24
C ALA A 33 8.93 7.82 5.72
N THR A 34 7.69 7.95 6.15
CA THR A 34 7.31 8.02 7.56
C THR A 34 7.65 6.70 8.27
N ASP A 35 7.87 6.75 9.59
CA ASP A 35 8.26 5.57 10.38
C ASP A 35 7.21 4.45 10.28
N LEU A 36 5.92 4.78 10.25
CA LEU A 36 4.85 3.79 10.23
C LEU A 36 4.68 3.15 8.84
N ILE A 37 4.82 3.91 7.75
CA ILE A 37 4.88 3.32 6.40
C ILE A 37 6.15 2.49 6.18
N ALA A 38 7.29 2.94 6.70
CA ALA A 38 8.53 2.16 6.65
C ALA A 38 8.37 0.82 7.39
N ALA A 39 7.79 0.83 8.59
CA ALA A 39 7.50 -0.38 9.35
C ALA A 39 6.49 -1.30 8.66
N TYR A 40 5.47 -0.73 8.00
CA TYR A 40 4.52 -1.49 7.20
C TYR A 40 5.19 -2.17 6.00
N CYS A 41 6.01 -1.43 5.26
CA CYS A 41 6.79 -1.97 4.15
C CYS A 41 7.74 -3.08 4.62
N GLU A 42 8.43 -2.89 5.75
CA GLU A 42 9.32 -3.91 6.34
C GLU A 42 8.55 -5.18 6.73
N ALA A 43 7.37 -5.05 7.34
CA ALA A 43 6.55 -6.20 7.70
C ALA A 43 6.08 -7.00 6.47
N LEU A 44 5.77 -6.32 5.35
CA LEU A 44 5.43 -6.97 4.09
C LEU A 44 6.63 -7.70 3.48
N THR A 45 7.81 -7.06 3.41
CA THR A 45 9.00 -7.70 2.86
C THR A 45 9.56 -8.81 3.76
N HIS A 46 9.33 -8.74 5.07
CA HIS A 46 9.66 -9.83 5.99
C HIS A 46 8.78 -11.07 5.77
N ARG A 47 7.52 -10.89 5.38
CA ARG A 47 6.59 -11.99 5.08
C ARG A 47 6.95 -12.75 3.80
N TRP A 48 7.53 -12.05 2.82
CA TRP A 48 8.02 -12.60 1.55
C TRP A 48 9.45 -12.13 1.29
N PRO A 49 10.46 -12.73 1.95
CA PRO A 49 11.85 -12.27 1.93
C PRO A 49 12.65 -12.77 0.72
N ASP A 50 12.12 -13.73 -0.04
CA ASP A 50 12.81 -14.39 -1.15
C ASP A 50 12.38 -13.77 -2.48
N ASP A 51 13.32 -13.18 -3.22
CA ASP A 51 13.07 -12.49 -4.48
C ASP A 51 12.40 -13.39 -5.55
N ASP A 52 12.62 -14.70 -5.52
CA ASP A 52 12.04 -15.65 -6.49
C ASP A 52 10.57 -15.99 -6.19
N THR A 53 10.16 -15.85 -4.93
CA THR A 53 8.80 -16.20 -4.46
C THR A 53 8.03 -15.00 -3.93
N ALA A 54 8.68 -13.83 -3.86
CA ALA A 54 8.05 -12.60 -3.47
C ALA A 54 7.00 -12.20 -4.50
N PRO A 55 5.83 -11.72 -4.04
CA PRO A 55 4.72 -11.44 -4.93
C PRO A 55 4.88 -10.07 -5.64
N TRP A 56 6.02 -9.40 -5.48
CA TRP A 56 6.26 -8.06 -5.98
C TRP A 56 6.66 -8.07 -7.46
N SER A 57 5.89 -7.41 -8.32
CA SER A 57 6.30 -7.19 -9.72
C SER A 57 7.25 -5.99 -9.87
N VAL A 58 7.23 -5.09 -8.89
CA VAL A 58 8.20 -4.01 -8.67
C VAL A 58 8.52 -4.01 -7.18
N THR A 59 9.80 -3.87 -6.82
CA THR A 59 10.22 -3.76 -5.41
C THR A 59 9.41 -2.69 -4.70
N PRO A 60 8.79 -2.96 -3.53
CA PRO A 60 8.06 -1.95 -2.78
C PRO A 60 8.95 -0.75 -2.40
N GLN A 61 8.49 0.45 -2.72
CA GLN A 61 9.21 1.70 -2.46
C GLN A 61 8.32 2.65 -1.64
N PRO A 62 8.48 2.71 -0.31
CA PRO A 62 7.69 3.61 0.52
C PRO A 62 8.17 5.06 0.35
N SER A 63 7.25 6.02 0.28
CA SER A 63 7.58 7.45 0.22
C SER A 63 6.55 8.27 1.01
N GLY A 64 7.05 9.18 1.85
CA GLY A 64 6.20 9.97 2.75
C GLY A 64 5.21 9.09 3.55
N PRO A 65 3.91 9.44 3.59
CA PRO A 65 2.87 8.69 4.26
C PRO A 65 2.22 7.61 3.37
N PHE A 66 2.84 7.20 2.25
CA PHE A 66 2.21 6.37 1.22
C PHE A 66 3.08 5.18 0.78
N LEU A 67 2.42 4.04 0.51
CA LEU A 67 3.03 2.87 -0.13
C LEU A 67 2.11 2.31 -1.22
N TYR A 68 2.61 2.34 -2.46
CA TYR A 68 2.02 1.65 -3.59
C TYR A 68 2.64 0.26 -3.78
N LEU A 69 1.81 -0.74 -4.04
CA LEU A 69 2.24 -2.13 -4.20
C LEU A 69 1.86 -2.63 -5.58
N CYS A 70 2.88 -3.05 -6.33
CA CYS A 70 2.73 -3.74 -7.60
C CYS A 70 2.91 -5.23 -7.36
N VAL A 71 1.83 -5.99 -7.56
CA VAL A 71 1.77 -7.42 -7.22
C VAL A 71 1.61 -8.24 -8.50
N VAL A 72 2.28 -9.40 -8.58
CA VAL A 72 2.04 -10.37 -9.64
C VAL A 72 0.62 -10.92 -9.55
N TRP A 73 -0.04 -11.06 -10.70
CA TRP A 73 -1.45 -11.43 -10.77
C TRP A 73 -1.80 -12.71 -9.99
N SER A 74 -0.92 -13.72 -10.05
CA SER A 74 -1.14 -15.02 -9.39
C SER A 74 -1.20 -14.94 -7.85
N MET A 75 -0.72 -13.85 -7.26
CA MET A 75 -0.68 -13.64 -5.81
C MET A 75 -1.56 -12.46 -5.35
N ALA A 76 -2.26 -11.79 -6.28
CA ALA A 76 -2.98 -10.56 -6.00
C ALA A 76 -4.02 -10.72 -4.87
N GLU A 77 -4.79 -11.81 -4.87
CA GLU A 77 -5.81 -12.07 -3.84
C GLU A 77 -5.18 -12.28 -2.44
N GLU A 78 -4.15 -13.13 -2.34
CA GLU A 78 -3.47 -13.41 -1.07
C GLU A 78 -2.83 -12.14 -0.50
N VAL A 79 -2.14 -11.38 -1.35
CA VAL A 79 -1.46 -10.16 -0.94
C VAL A 79 -2.46 -9.07 -0.59
N SER A 80 -3.54 -8.90 -1.35
CA SER A 80 -4.59 -7.92 -1.04
C SER A 80 -5.23 -8.20 0.33
N ALA A 81 -5.59 -9.45 0.60
CA ALA A 81 -6.14 -9.83 1.91
C ALA A 81 -5.15 -9.56 3.06
N TYR A 82 -3.90 -9.99 2.92
CA TYR A 82 -2.89 -9.81 3.97
C TYR A 82 -2.52 -8.33 4.19
N THR A 83 -2.37 -7.56 3.11
CA THR A 83 -2.07 -6.13 3.19
C THR A 83 -3.18 -5.35 3.86
N ALA A 84 -4.45 -5.64 3.56
CA ALA A 84 -5.59 -5.05 4.26
C ALA A 84 -5.57 -5.34 5.77
N GLU A 85 -5.43 -6.60 6.16
CA GLU A 85 -5.38 -6.98 7.58
C GLU A 85 -4.22 -6.30 8.33
N LEU A 86 -3.03 -6.30 7.71
CA LEU A 86 -1.85 -5.67 8.30
C LEU A 86 -2.01 -4.15 8.40
N ALA A 87 -2.51 -3.49 7.35
CA ALA A 87 -2.80 -2.07 7.35
C ALA A 87 -3.81 -1.69 8.45
N ALA A 88 -4.90 -2.46 8.58
CA ALA A 88 -5.88 -2.26 9.63
C ALA A 88 -5.27 -2.37 11.04
N SER A 89 -4.40 -3.36 11.27
CA SER A 89 -3.69 -3.54 12.55
C SER A 89 -2.80 -2.34 12.90
N MET A 90 -2.29 -1.66 11.88
CA MET A 90 -1.44 -0.48 11.97
C MET A 90 -2.21 0.84 11.91
N ARG A 91 -3.54 0.80 11.79
CA ARG A 91 -4.42 1.97 11.60
C ARG A 91 -4.07 2.79 10.34
N LEU A 92 -3.61 2.12 9.30
CA LEU A 92 -3.43 2.68 7.97
C LEU A 92 -4.73 2.59 7.17
N VAL A 93 -4.92 3.49 6.22
CA VAL A 93 -5.97 3.34 5.21
C VAL A 93 -5.47 2.36 4.16
N CYS A 94 -6.31 1.40 3.77
CA CYS A 94 -6.03 0.47 2.67
C CYS A 94 -7.09 0.62 1.58
N TYR A 95 -6.64 0.73 0.34
CA TYR A 95 -7.49 0.88 -0.84
C TYR A 95 -7.00 -0.09 -1.92
N ASP A 96 -7.93 -0.58 -2.73
CA ASP A 96 -7.65 -1.34 -3.94
C ASP A 96 -8.00 -0.47 -5.15
N PRO A 97 -7.03 -0.12 -6.03
CA PRO A 97 -7.31 0.71 -7.20
C PRO A 97 -7.94 -0.06 -8.34
N GLN A 98 -7.85 -1.40 -8.34
CA GLN A 98 -8.43 -2.24 -9.39
C GLN A 98 -9.92 -2.41 -9.14
N GLU A 99 -10.29 -2.64 -7.89
CA GLU A 99 -11.68 -2.76 -7.44
C GLU A 99 -12.31 -1.42 -7.02
N GLU A 100 -11.53 -0.34 -7.05
CA GLU A 100 -11.90 1.02 -6.62
C GLU A 100 -12.61 1.05 -5.25
N MET A 101 -12.05 0.34 -4.26
CA MET A 101 -12.69 0.16 -2.97
C MET A 101 -11.76 0.27 -1.77
N LEU A 102 -12.30 0.82 -0.67
CA LEU A 102 -11.64 0.74 0.63
C LEU A 102 -11.66 -0.70 1.12
N LEU A 103 -10.47 -1.19 1.49
CA LEU A 103 -10.31 -2.48 2.14
C LEU A 103 -10.46 -2.33 3.66
N PRO A 104 -10.87 -3.38 4.40
CA PRO A 104 -11.07 -3.33 5.84
C PRO A 104 -9.88 -2.73 6.59
#